data_AF-A0A1F4BBZ9-F1
#
_entry.id   AF-A0A1F4BBZ9-F1
#
_cell.length_a   1.000
_cell.length_b   1.000
_cell.length_c   1.000
_cell.angle_alpha   90.00
_cell.angle_beta   90.00
_cell.angle_gamma   90.00
#
_symmetry.space_group_name_H-M   'P 1'
#
loop_
_entity.id
_entity.type
_entity.pdbx_description
1 polymer ?
#
loop_
_entity_poly.entity_id
_entity_poly.type
_entity_poly.pdbx_seq_one_letter_code
_entity_poly.pdbx_strand_id
1 'polypeptide(L)'
;MLEAIKLAKESGGKLLLLHVIEEYAAFSTSEFSLDLGPILDAMRNAGRRTLGEVERRARAAGARPETKVVENYTGRVANAIDDEARRWRADLIVIGTHGRRGFNRLLNAGRR
;
A
#
# COMPACT_ATOMS: atom_id res chain seq x y z
N MET A 1 0.98 2.04 -10.91
CA MET A 1 1.32 3.18 -10.02
C MET A 1 1.40 4.47 -10.81
N LEU A 2 2.28 4.58 -11.81
CA LEU A 2 2.35 5.76 -12.68
C LEU A 2 1.00 6.06 -13.33
N GLU A 3 0.32 5.02 -13.79
CA GLU A 3 -1.01 5.10 -14.39
C GLU A 3 -2.04 5.64 -13.39
N ALA A 4 -1.99 5.20 -12.13
CA ALA A 4 -2.88 5.72 -11.08
C ALA A 4 -2.62 7.20 -10.79
N ILE A 5 -1.35 7.61 -10.75
CA ILE A 5 -0.96 9.01 -10.54
C ILE A 5 -1.41 9.87 -11.73
N LYS A 6 -1.17 9.38 -12.95
CA LYS A 6 -1.60 10.04 -14.19
C LYS A 6 -3.12 10.21 -14.22
N LEU A 7 -3.87 9.13 -13.98
CA LEU A 7 -5.33 9.13 -13.92
C LEU A 7 -5.86 10.13 -12.88
N ALA A 8 -5.34 10.08 -11.66
CA ALA A 8 -5.76 11.01 -10.60
C ALA A 8 -5.46 12.48 -10.97
N LYS A 9 -4.30 12.74 -11.57
CA LYS A 9 -3.95 14.09 -12.04
C LYS A 9 -4.87 14.58 -13.16
N GLU A 10 -5.05 13.77 -14.21
CA GLU A 10 -5.80 14.16 -15.40
C GLU A 10 -7.31 14.28 -15.12
N SER A 11 -7.84 13.46 -14.21
CA SER A 11 -9.25 13.54 -13.77
C SER A 11 -9.49 14.59 -12.69
N GLY A 12 -8.46 15.12 -12.05
CA GLY A 12 -8.58 15.94 -10.83
C GLY A 12 -9.05 15.15 -9.60
N GLY A 13 -9.10 13.82 -9.68
CA GLY A 13 -9.53 12.94 -8.61
C GLY A 13 -8.53 12.86 -7.45
N LYS A 14 -9.03 12.43 -6.28
CA LYS A 14 -8.17 12.08 -5.14
C LYS A 14 -7.51 10.73 -5.38
N LEU A 15 -6.36 10.50 -4.75
CA LEU A 15 -5.62 9.24 -4.86
C LEU A 15 -5.37 8.64 -3.47
N LEU A 16 -5.96 7.49 -3.17
CA LEU A 16 -5.59 6.73 -1.98
C LEU A 16 -4.48 5.72 -2.31
N LEU A 17 -3.37 5.81 -1.59
CA LEU A 17 -2.28 4.85 -1.62
C LEU A 17 -2.44 3.88 -0.44
N LEU A 18 -2.79 2.64 -0.74
CA LEU A 18 -3.08 1.62 0.25
C LEU A 18 -1.96 0.59 0.35
N HIS A 19 -1.54 0.25 1.58
CA HIS A 19 -0.66 -0.88 1.86
C HIS A 19 -1.35 -1.83 2.83
N VAL A 20 -1.48 -3.10 2.46
CA VAL A 20 -2.07 -4.13 3.32
C VAL A 20 -0.94 -4.98 3.89
N ILE A 21 -0.93 -5.13 5.22
CA ILE A 21 -0.04 -6.03 5.94
C ILE A 21 -0.82 -7.32 6.19
N GLU A 22 -0.30 -8.43 5.66
CA GLU A 22 -0.84 -9.76 5.96
C GLU A 22 -0.29 -10.23 7.30
N GLU A 23 -1.14 -10.22 8.31
CA GLU A 23 -0.84 -10.81 9.60
C GLU A 23 -1.43 -12.22 9.61
N TYR A 24 -0.56 -13.22 9.50
CA TYR A 24 -1.02 -14.61 9.52
C TYR A 24 -1.42 -14.97 10.95
N ALA A 25 -2.70 -15.24 11.16
CA ALA A 25 -3.22 -15.78 12.42
C ALA A 25 -2.48 -17.05 12.90
N ALA A 26 -1.81 -17.79 12.01
CA ALA A 26 -0.97 -18.93 12.37
C ALA A 26 0.21 -18.57 13.31
N PHE A 27 0.63 -17.30 13.34
CA PHE A 27 1.66 -16.83 14.26
C PHE A 27 1.14 -16.57 15.68
N SER A 28 -0.18 -16.47 15.90
CA SER A 28 -0.77 -16.26 17.23
C SER A 28 -1.23 -17.56 17.92
N THR A 29 -1.23 -18.69 17.19
CA THR A 29 -1.73 -19.99 17.70
C THR A 29 -0.65 -20.94 18.20
N SER A 30 0.64 -20.56 18.16
CA SER A 30 1.70 -21.44 18.67
C SER A 30 1.84 -21.31 20.18
N GLU A 31 2.10 -22.44 20.85
CA GLU A 31 2.42 -22.55 22.29
C GLU A 31 3.68 -21.77 22.70
N PHE A 32 4.34 -21.11 21.75
CA PHE A 32 5.46 -20.20 21.98
C PHE A 32 4.94 -18.78 22.10
N SER A 33 5.08 -18.20 23.29
CA SER A 33 4.92 -16.78 23.57
C SER A 33 6.02 -15.96 22.89
N LEU A 34 6.03 -15.93 21.56
CA LEU A 34 6.90 -15.05 20.78
C LEU A 34 6.20 -13.69 20.72
N ASP A 35 6.82 -12.67 21.31
CA ASP A 35 6.34 -11.29 21.13
C ASP A 35 6.57 -10.88 19.67
N LEU A 36 5.49 -10.87 18.90
CA LEU A 36 5.49 -10.47 17.49
C LEU A 36 5.42 -8.94 17.31
N GLY A 37 5.22 -8.18 18.39
CA GLY A 37 5.13 -6.72 18.36
C GLY A 37 6.26 -6.06 17.54
N PRO A 38 7.54 -6.39 17.80
CA PRO A 38 8.65 -5.83 17.04
C PRO A 38 8.63 -6.16 15.54
N ILE A 39 8.17 -7.37 15.17
CA ILE A 39 8.08 -7.80 13.76
C ILE A 39 6.94 -7.05 13.06
N LEU A 40 5.78 -6.96 13.70
CA LEU A 40 4.63 -6.22 13.19
C LEU A 40 4.96 -4.73 13.04
N ASP A 41 5.66 -4.14 14.00
CA ASP A 41 6.13 -2.75 13.90
C ASP A 41 7.16 -2.56 12.77
N ALA A 42 8.06 -3.52 12.56
CA ALA A 42 8.96 -3.49 11.41
C ALA A 42 8.19 -3.54 10.07
N MET A 43 7.14 -4.36 9.98
CA MET A 43 6.25 -4.44 8.81
C MET A 43 5.48 -3.14 8.59
N ARG A 44 4.86 -2.57 9.63
CA ARG A 44 4.20 -1.26 9.61
C ARG A 44 5.12 -0.17 9.11
N ASN A 45 6.34 -0.11 9.66
CA ASN A 45 7.34 0.86 9.27
C ASN A 45 7.81 0.67 7.82
N ALA A 46 7.97 -0.58 7.36
CA ALA A 46 8.28 -0.86 5.96
C ALA A 46 7.15 -0.43 5.01
N GLY A 47 5.88 -0.66 5.39
CA GLY A 47 4.70 -0.21 4.66
C GLY A 47 4.65 1.31 4.57
N ARG A 48 4.80 2.01 5.69
CA ARG A 48 4.85 3.48 5.76
C ARG A 48 5.97 4.08 4.91
N ARG A 49 7.19 3.52 4.97
CA ARG A 49 8.31 3.95 4.12
C ARG A 49 7.99 3.79 2.64
N THR A 50 7.38 2.66 2.26
CA THR A 50 6.96 2.43 0.88
C THR A 50 5.93 3.45 0.43
N LEU A 51 4.90 3.69 1.26
CA LEU A 51 3.86 4.68 0.97
C LEU A 51 4.43 6.10 0.86
N GLY A 52 5.31 6.50 1.76
CA GLY A 52 5.92 7.85 1.74
C GLY A 52 6.74 8.12 0.46
N GLU A 53 7.45 7.13 -0.05
CA GLU A 53 8.17 7.26 -1.33
C GLU A 53 7.19 7.46 -2.51
N VAL A 54 6.10 6.68 -2.56
CA VAL A 54 5.07 6.79 -3.61
C VAL A 54 4.32 8.12 -3.49
N GLU A 55 3.99 8.52 -2.27
CA GLU A 55 3.31 9.77 -1.96
C GLU A 55 4.13 10.96 -2.47
N ARG A 56 5.43 11.01 -2.16
CA ARG A 56 6.32 12.08 -2.64
C ARG A 56 6.32 12.18 -4.17
N ARG A 57 6.35 11.04 -4.87
CA ARG A 57 6.30 11.00 -6.34
C ARG A 57 4.97 11.48 -6.89
N ALA A 58 3.86 11.05 -6.27
CA ALA A 58 2.53 11.47 -6.66
C ALA A 58 2.34 12.99 -6.46
N ARG A 59 2.80 13.53 -5.32
CA ARG A 59 2.80 14.98 -5.05
C ARG A 59 3.66 15.74 -6.07
N ALA A 60 4.87 15.26 -6.36
CA ALA A 60 5.75 15.88 -7.35
C ALA A 60 5.15 15.89 -8.77
N ALA A 61 4.30 14.90 -9.09
CA ALA A 61 3.58 14.85 -10.36
C ALA A 61 2.31 15.74 -10.40
N GLY A 62 1.92 16.36 -9.28
CA GLY A 62 0.76 17.24 -9.15
C GLY A 62 -0.53 16.55 -8.68
N ALA A 63 -0.47 15.29 -8.25
CA ALA A 63 -1.63 14.60 -7.67
C ALA A 63 -1.82 14.95 -6.18
N ARG A 64 -2.99 14.61 -5.63
CA ARG A 64 -3.36 14.81 -4.22
C ARG A 64 -3.48 13.46 -3.49
N PRO A 65 -2.36 12.82 -3.10
CA PRO A 65 -2.39 11.52 -2.45
C PRO A 65 -2.76 11.61 -0.96
N GLU A 66 -3.45 10.57 -0.51
CA GLU A 66 -3.60 10.16 0.89
C GLU A 66 -2.95 8.77 1.04
N THR A 67 -2.45 8.43 2.23
CA THR A 67 -1.80 7.15 2.49
C THR A 67 -2.52 6.40 3.61
N LYS A 68 -2.63 5.07 3.49
CA LYS A 68 -3.20 4.23 4.54
C LYS A 68 -2.51 2.88 4.61
N VAL A 69 -2.20 2.46 5.83
CA VAL A 69 -1.80 1.09 6.14
C VAL A 69 -2.99 0.38 6.75
N VAL A 70 -3.31 -0.81 6.23
CA VAL A 70 -4.37 -1.68 6.75
C VAL A 70 -3.74 -2.98 7.21
N GLU A 71 -4.10 -3.40 8.41
CA GLU A 71 -3.68 -4.68 8.97
C GLU A 71 -4.78 -5.71 8.71
N ASN A 72 -4.40 -6.80 8.04
CA ASN A 72 -5.30 -7.87 7.67
C ASN A 72 -4.92 -9.13 8.45
N TYR A 73 -5.60 -9.32 9.58
CA TYR A 73 -5.38 -10.42 10.51
C TYR A 73 -6.02 -11.75 10.06
N THR A 74 -7.06 -11.66 9.24
CA THR A 74 -7.82 -12.85 8.79
C THR A 74 -8.32 -12.64 7.36
N GLY A 75 -8.24 -13.68 6.53
CA GLY A 75 -8.81 -13.67 5.19
C GLY A 75 -7.88 -13.12 4.10
N ARG A 76 -8.42 -12.98 2.89
CA ARG A 76 -7.65 -12.62 1.69
C ARG A 76 -7.41 -11.12 1.65
N VAL A 77 -6.21 -10.70 1.25
CA VAL A 77 -5.86 -9.28 0.99
C VAL A 77 -6.89 -8.57 0.10
N ALA A 78 -7.46 -9.29 -0.87
CA ALA A 78 -8.50 -8.74 -1.75
C ALA A 78 -9.72 -8.21 -0.98
N ASN A 79 -10.10 -8.85 0.13
CA ASN A 79 -11.23 -8.41 0.95
C ASN A 79 -10.87 -7.11 1.69
N ALA A 80 -9.67 -7.03 2.26
CA ALA A 80 -9.20 -5.79 2.90
C ALA A 80 -9.12 -4.61 1.91
N ILE A 81 -8.76 -4.88 0.65
CA ILE A 81 -8.78 -3.87 -0.42
C ILE A 81 -10.23 -3.47 -0.76
N ASP A 82 -11.15 -4.42 -0.93
CA ASP A 82 -12.56 -4.13 -1.25
C ASP A 82 -13.23 -3.35 -0.12
N ASP A 83 -13.02 -3.74 1.13
CA ASP A 83 -13.54 -3.06 2.31
C ASP A 83 -13.03 -1.62 2.39
N GLU A 84 -11.75 -1.41 2.15
CA GLU A 84 -11.18 -0.07 2.18
C GLU A 84 -11.66 0.78 0.99
N ALA A 85 -11.79 0.19 -0.20
CA ALA A 85 -12.35 0.87 -1.37
C ALA A 85 -13.79 1.32 -1.11
N ARG A 86 -14.62 0.47 -0.48
CA ARG A 86 -16.00 0.82 -0.09
C ARG A 86 -16.03 1.94 0.96
N ARG A 87 -15.19 1.84 2.00
CA ARG A 87 -15.11 2.86 3.08
C ARG A 87 -14.68 4.21 2.55
N TRP A 88 -13.68 4.23 1.67
CA TRP A 88 -13.17 5.45 1.04
C TRP A 88 -14.08 5.95 -0.10
N ARG A 89 -15.05 5.14 -0.54
CA ARG A 89 -15.92 5.39 -1.69
C ARG A 89 -15.13 5.55 -2.99
N ALA A 90 -14.23 4.60 -3.25
CA ALA A 90 -13.42 4.57 -4.46
C ALA A 90 -14.28 4.29 -5.70
N ASP A 91 -14.11 5.10 -6.75
CA ASP A 91 -14.72 4.84 -8.07
C ASP A 91 -13.86 3.90 -8.94
N LEU A 92 -12.57 3.78 -8.62
CA LEU A 92 -11.60 2.98 -9.38
C LEU A 92 -10.53 2.39 -8.46
N ILE A 93 -10.25 1.09 -8.62
CA ILE A 93 -9.12 0.41 -7.99
C ILE A 93 -8.06 0.17 -9.06
N VAL A 94 -6.84 0.67 -8.82
CA VAL A 94 -5.68 0.43 -9.70
C VAL A 94 -4.68 -0.48 -9.00
N ILE A 95 -4.47 -1.67 -9.55
CA ILE A 95 -3.54 -2.68 -9.00
C ILE A 95 -2.37 -2.87 -9.97
N GLY A 96 -1.16 -3.00 -9.44
CA GLY A 96 0.01 -3.35 -10.26
C GLY A 96 0.08 -4.85 -10.54
N THR A 97 0.42 -5.23 -11.77
CA THR A 97 0.69 -6.64 -12.14
C THR A 97 2.02 -7.15 -11.57
N HIS A 98 2.94 -6.24 -11.30
CA HIS A 98 4.22 -6.49 -10.67
C HIS A 98 4.37 -5.53 -9.49
N GLY A 99 4.34 -6.05 -8.26
CA GLY A 99 4.45 -5.25 -7.03
C GLY A 99 5.85 -4.63 -6.83
N ARG A 100 6.52 -5.00 -5.73
CA ARG A 100 7.80 -4.39 -5.31
C ARG A 100 8.91 -4.41 -6.38
N ARG A 101 8.93 -5.44 -7.24
CA ARG A 101 9.87 -5.54 -8.38
C ARG A 101 9.62 -4.47 -9.46
N GLY A 102 8.36 -4.19 -9.79
CA GLY A 102 8.00 -3.12 -10.72
C GLY A 102 8.32 -1.74 -10.16
N PHE A 103 8.11 -1.56 -8.86
CA PHE A 103 8.46 -0.34 -8.13
C PHE A 103 9.97 -0.08 -8.09
N ASN A 104 10.78 -1.07 -7.69
CA ASN A 104 12.25 -0.94 -7.65
C ASN A 104 12.84 -0.59 -9.02
N ARG A 105 12.28 -1.15 -10.10
CA ARG A 105 12.68 -0.80 -11.48
C ARG A 105 12.42 0.68 -11.78
N LEU A 106 11.29 1.23 -11.34
CA LEU A 106 10.97 2.65 -11.51
C LEU A 106 11.84 3.56 -10.62
N LEU A 107 12.21 3.11 -9.41
CA LEU A 107 13.18 3.84 -8.58
C LEU A 107 14.52 4.00 -9.31
N ASN A 108 14.97 2.93 -9.96
CA ASN A 108 16.26 2.89 -10.64
C ASN A 108 16.22 3.56 -12.02
N ALA A 109 15.05 3.70 -12.64
CA ALA A 109 14.91 4.32 -13.96
C ALA A 109 15.13 5.85 -13.97
N GLY A 110 15.04 6.52 -12.81
CA GLY A 110 15.31 7.96 -12.68
C GLY A 110 16.77 8.32 -12.36
N ARG A 111 17.71 7.37 -12.45
CA ARG A 111 19.16 7.57 -12.22
C ARG A 111 20.00 7.46 -13.49
N ARG A 112 19.44 7.83 -14.64
CA ARG A 112 20.18 8.00 -15.91
C ARG A 112 19.95 9.40 -16.44
#